data_AF-A0A7C4UKB3-F1
#
_entry.id   AF-A0A7C4UKB3-F1
#
_cell.length_a   1.000
_cell.length_b   1.000
_cell.length_c   1.000
_cell.angle_alpha   90.00
_cell.angle_beta   90.00
_cell.angle_gamma   90.00
#
_symmetry.space_group_name_H-M   'P 1'
#
loop_
_entity.id
_entity.type
_entity.pdbx_description
1 polymer ?
#
loop_
_entity_poly.entity_id
_entity_poly.type
_entity_poly.pdbx_seq_one_letter_code
_entity_poly.pdbx_strand_id
1 'polypeptide(L)'
;MSLFLVLPPRPVFAKVLEHAVGKTLPGVPGVPLASAGPELTEAVTEALSRQPDLYVLFREDLQDDDDVPGSLREGFGAENGDEVIELRLSAEQALQARSWRYGDVSAA
;
A
#
# COMPACT_ATOMS: atom_id res chain seq x y z
N MET A 1 -9.14 8.83 -15.03
CA MET A 1 -8.84 7.43 -14.70
C MET A 1 -7.68 7.48 -13.76
N SER A 2 -7.94 7.15 -12.51
CA SER A 2 -6.98 7.20 -11.41
C SER A 2 -6.58 5.79 -11.00
N LEU A 3 -5.41 5.67 -10.38
CA LEU A 3 -4.93 4.46 -9.75
C LEU A 3 -4.94 4.65 -8.23
N PHE A 4 -5.66 3.79 -7.53
CA PHE A 4 -5.67 3.72 -6.08
C PHE A 4 -4.77 2.57 -5.63
N LEU A 5 -3.66 2.89 -4.96
CA LEU A 5 -2.77 1.92 -4.36
C LEU A 5 -3.09 1.82 -2.86
N VAL A 6 -3.72 0.73 -2.45
CA VAL A 6 -4.05 0.45 -1.05
C VAL A 6 -2.96 -0.41 -0.44
N LEU A 7 -2.21 0.16 0.48
CA LEU A 7 -1.11 -0.48 1.22
C LEU A 7 -1.62 -1.13 2.51
N PRO A 8 -0.92 -2.15 3.05
CA PRO A 8 -1.17 -2.62 4.42
C PRO A 8 -0.99 -1.47 5.43
N PRO A 9 -1.45 -1.61 6.69
CA PRO A 9 -1.21 -0.60 7.72
C PRO A 9 0.26 -0.17 7.81
N ARG A 10 0.55 1.11 8.10
CA ARG A 10 1.92 1.67 8.07
C ARG A 10 2.93 0.85 8.87
N PRO A 11 2.65 0.39 10.12
CA PRO A 11 3.60 -0.41 10.89
C PRO A 11 3.92 -1.75 10.23
N VAL A 12 2.95 -2.29 9.50
CA VAL A 12 3.05 -3.57 8.81
C VAL A 12 3.88 -3.39 7.53
N PHE A 13 3.59 -2.35 6.74
CA PHE A 13 4.36 -2.03 5.54
C PHE A 13 5.81 -1.67 5.86
N ALA A 14 6.05 -0.89 6.93
CA ALA A 14 7.38 -0.57 7.43
C ALA A 14 8.23 -1.82 7.71
N LYS A 15 7.67 -2.81 8.41
CA LYS A 15 8.36 -4.09 8.68
C LYS A 15 8.68 -4.86 7.41
N VAL A 16 7.81 -4.83 6.41
CA VAL A 16 8.08 -5.47 5.12
C VAL A 16 9.26 -4.80 4.42
N LEU A 17 9.30 -3.46 4.40
CA LEU A 17 10.41 -2.72 3.81
C LEU A 17 11.72 -2.99 4.55
N GLU A 18 11.72 -2.98 5.89
CA GLU A 18 12.89 -3.34 6.71
C GLU A 18 13.41 -4.73 6.36
N HIS A 19 12.53 -5.72 6.27
CA HIS A 19 12.89 -7.10 5.95
C HIS A 19 13.44 -7.22 4.52
N ALA A 20 12.82 -6.55 3.55
CA ALA A 20 13.26 -6.56 2.16
C ALA A 20 14.65 -5.91 2.00
N VAL A 21 14.86 -4.75 2.63
CA VAL A 21 16.16 -4.06 2.62
C VAL A 21 17.22 -4.87 3.39
N GLY A 22 16.88 -5.43 4.55
CA GLY A 22 17.79 -6.26 5.34
C GLY A 22 18.24 -7.53 4.61
N LYS A 23 17.37 -8.15 3.82
CA LYS A 23 17.73 -9.29 2.95
C LYS A 23 18.66 -8.91 1.80
N THR A 24 18.53 -7.69 1.26
CA THR A 24 19.30 -7.24 0.09
C THR A 24 20.63 -6.59 0.47
N LEU A 25 20.73 -6.00 1.66
CA LEU A 25 21.93 -5.35 2.19
C LEU A 25 22.48 -6.05 3.44
N PRO A 26 22.92 -7.33 3.35
CA PRO A 26 23.50 -8.01 4.50
C PRO A 26 24.81 -7.32 4.91
N GLY A 27 24.82 -6.71 6.10
CA GLY A 27 26.06 -6.37 6.81
C GLY A 27 26.70 -5.02 6.48
N VAL A 28 25.93 -3.96 6.23
CA VAL A 28 26.49 -2.60 6.24
C VAL A 28 26.76 -2.17 7.69
N PRO A 29 28.02 -2.06 8.14
CA PRO A 29 28.30 -1.68 9.52
C PRO A 29 27.86 -0.23 9.77
N GLY A 30 27.16 0.01 10.89
CA GLY A 30 26.77 1.36 11.32
C GLY A 30 25.45 1.89 10.73
N VAL A 31 24.74 1.12 9.89
CA VAL A 31 23.39 1.49 9.43
C VAL A 31 22.34 0.71 10.23
N PRO A 32 21.50 1.36 11.05
CA PRO A 32 20.47 0.71 11.84
C PRO A 32 19.24 0.39 10.98
N LEU A 33 19.38 -0.55 10.02
CA LEU A 33 18.30 -0.94 9.12
C LEU A 33 17.08 -1.55 9.84
N ALA A 34 17.30 -2.12 11.03
CA ALA A 34 16.24 -2.73 11.84
C ALA A 34 15.24 -1.72 12.45
N SER A 35 15.49 -0.42 12.31
CA SER A 35 14.57 0.64 12.76
C SER A 35 14.29 1.66 11.67
N ALA A 36 14.66 1.38 10.42
CA ALA A 36 14.54 2.31 9.30
C ALA A 36 13.17 2.24 8.60
N GLY A 37 12.25 1.39 9.06
CA GLY A 37 10.97 1.14 8.40
C GLY A 37 10.08 2.37 8.26
N PRO A 38 9.93 3.23 9.27
CA PRO A 38 9.18 4.47 9.14
C PRO A 38 9.76 5.40 8.06
N GLU A 39 11.08 5.61 8.06
CA GLU A 39 11.77 6.47 7.10
C GLU A 39 11.70 5.89 5.68
N LEU A 40 11.84 4.56 5.54
CA LEU A 40 11.67 3.87 4.27
C LEU A 40 10.23 4.00 3.76
N THR A 41 9.25 3.87 4.64
CA THR A 41 7.83 4.04 4.31
C THR A 41 7.56 5.46 3.82
N GLU A 42 8.06 6.46 4.55
CA GLU A 42 7.92 7.87 4.16
C GLU A 42 8.55 8.13 2.80
N ALA A 43 9.81 7.72 2.59
CA ALA A 43 10.51 7.91 1.32
C ALA A 43 9.81 7.25 0.13
N VAL A 44 9.27 6.03 0.31
CA VAL A 44 8.49 5.35 -0.72
C VAL A 44 7.18 6.09 -0.99
N THR A 45 6.44 6.49 0.05
CA THR A 45 5.19 7.23 -0.13
C THR A 45 5.39 8.57 -0.82
N GLU A 46 6.42 9.33 -0.43
CA GLU A 46 6.75 10.61 -1.05
C GLU A 46 7.08 10.43 -2.54
N ALA A 47 7.84 9.39 -2.90
CA ALA A 47 8.15 9.11 -4.29
C ALA A 47 6.91 8.77 -5.12
N LEU A 48 5.97 8.01 -4.55
CA LEU A 48 4.71 7.65 -5.20
C LEU A 48 3.77 8.86 -5.32
N SER A 49 3.69 9.72 -4.31
CA SER A 49 2.85 10.92 -4.31
C SER A 49 3.21 11.96 -5.38
N ARG A 50 4.40 11.85 -6.00
CA ARG A 50 4.79 12.69 -7.15
C ARG A 50 4.16 12.24 -8.47
N GLN A 51 3.60 11.03 -8.53
CA GLN A 51 2.93 10.54 -9.73
C GLN A 51 1.53 11.15 -9.83
N PRO A 52 1.19 11.81 -10.95
CA PRO A 52 -0.18 12.28 -11.17
C PRO A 52 -1.13 11.09 -11.25
N ASP A 53 -2.38 11.30 -10.83
CA ASP A 53 -3.45 10.30 -10.86
C ASP A 53 -3.19 9.02 -10.03
N LEU A 54 -2.18 9.03 -9.15
CA LEU A 54 -1.90 7.96 -8.19
C LEU A 54 -2.28 8.40 -6.77
N TYR A 55 -3.19 7.65 -6.16
CA TYR A 55 -3.63 7.84 -4.78
C TYR A 55 -3.07 6.71 -3.93
N VAL A 56 -2.17 7.03 -3.00
CA VAL A 56 -1.57 6.07 -2.07
C VAL A 56 -2.31 6.13 -0.75
N LEU A 57 -2.95 5.03 -0.38
CA LEU A 57 -3.78 4.93 0.81
C LEU A 57 -3.27 3.81 1.69
N PHE A 58 -3.22 4.01 3.00
CA PHE A 58 -3.00 2.90 3.93
C PHE A 58 -4.35 2.34 4.34
N ARG A 59 -4.38 1.03 4.55
CA ARG A 59 -5.61 0.33 4.94
C ARG A 59 -6.23 0.89 6.23
N GLU A 60 -5.41 1.31 7.18
CA GLU A 60 -5.85 1.96 8.42
C GLU A 60 -6.46 3.36 8.21
N ASP A 61 -6.27 3.98 7.05
CA ASP A 61 -6.88 5.26 6.68
C ASP A 61 -8.27 5.07 6.02
N LEU A 62 -8.69 3.83 5.74
CA LEU A 62 -10.02 3.48 5.23
C LEU A 62 -11.01 3.31 6.39
N GLN A 63 -12.26 3.75 6.20
CA GLN A 63 -13.27 3.73 7.27
C GLN A 63 -13.76 2.33 7.60
N ASP A 64 -13.84 1.47 6.59
CA ASP A 64 -14.21 0.06 6.73
C ASP A 64 -13.17 -0.82 6.04
N ASP A 65 -12.51 -1.68 6.82
CA ASP A 65 -11.55 -2.65 6.33
C ASP A 65 -12.18 -3.67 5.39
N ASP A 66 -13.45 -4.02 5.59
CA ASP A 66 -14.15 -5.05 4.82
C ASP A 66 -14.82 -4.47 3.56
N ASP A 67 -15.08 -3.16 3.51
CA ASP A 67 -15.62 -2.44 2.35
C ASP A 67 -14.66 -1.38 1.79
N VAL A 68 -13.56 -1.87 1.21
CA VAL A 68 -12.61 -1.04 0.46
C VAL A 68 -13.29 -0.27 -0.68
N PRO A 69 -14.16 -0.89 -1.53
CA PRO A 69 -14.85 -0.15 -2.59
C PRO A 69 -15.75 1.00 -2.08
N GLY A 70 -16.50 0.81 -1.00
CA GLY A 70 -17.30 1.88 -0.40
C GLY A 70 -16.42 3.02 0.13
N SER A 71 -15.38 2.66 0.90
CA SER A 71 -14.43 3.63 1.47
C SER A 71 -13.73 4.48 0.41
N LEU A 72 -13.34 3.88 -0.74
CA LEU A 72 -12.67 4.60 -1.83
C LEU A 72 -13.58 5.63 -2.49
N ARG A 73 -14.86 5.34 -2.67
CA ARG A 73 -15.81 6.27 -3.28
C ARG A 73 -16.20 7.39 -2.33
N GLU A 74 -16.59 7.05 -1.11
CA GLU A 74 -17.11 8.03 -0.15
C GLU A 74 -15.98 8.90 0.44
N GLY A 75 -14.80 8.32 0.67
CA GLY A 75 -13.66 9.03 1.26
C GLY A 75 -12.74 9.69 0.23
N PHE A 76 -12.61 9.11 -0.98
CA PHE A 76 -11.56 9.49 -1.93
C PHE A 76 -12.07 9.76 -3.36
N GLY A 77 -13.39 9.68 -3.59
CA GLY A 77 -14.00 10.06 -4.85
C GLY A 77 -13.73 9.11 -6.02
N ALA A 78 -13.44 7.83 -5.76
CA ALA A 78 -13.24 6.85 -6.82
C ALA A 78 -14.46 6.74 -7.77
N GLU A 79 -14.19 6.73 -9.07
CA GLU A 79 -15.17 6.66 -10.14
C GLU A 79 -15.15 5.29 -10.85
N ASN A 80 -16.23 4.96 -11.56
CA ASN A 80 -16.26 3.74 -12.38
C ASN A 80 -15.16 3.80 -13.45
N GLY A 81 -14.37 2.74 -13.53
CA GLY A 81 -13.25 2.65 -14.46
C GLY A 81 -11.87 2.90 -13.84
N ASP A 82 -11.81 3.43 -12.61
CA ASP A 82 -10.55 3.61 -11.89
C ASP A 82 -9.92 2.26 -11.51
N GLU A 83 -8.59 2.20 -11.49
CA GLU A 83 -7.86 0.98 -11.13
C GLU A 83 -7.53 0.99 -9.63
N VAL A 84 -7.65 -0.17 -9.00
CA VAL A 84 -7.31 -0.35 -7.59
C VAL A 84 -6.33 -1.50 -7.47
N ILE A 85 -5.17 -1.24 -6.85
CA ILE A 85 -4.19 -2.25 -6.49
C ILE A 85 -4.14 -2.33 -4.97
N GLU A 86 -4.59 -3.43 -4.41
CA GLU A 86 -4.47 -3.74 -2.99
C GLU A 86 -3.25 -4.61 -2.74
N LEU A 87 -2.37 -4.14 -1.86
CA LEU A 87 -1.28 -4.92 -1.32
C LEU A 87 -1.68 -5.49 0.04
N ARG A 88 -1.67 -6.82 0.15
CA ARG A 88 -1.99 -7.55 1.38
C ARG A 88 -0.82 -8.44 1.78
N LEU A 89 -0.63 -8.64 3.07
CA LEU A 89 0.31 -9.65 3.56
C LEU A 89 -0.33 -11.03 3.54
N SER A 90 0.34 -11.97 2.91
CA SER A 90 0.01 -13.38 3.04
C SER A 90 0.46 -13.93 4.39
N ALA A 91 -0.03 -15.13 4.73
CA ALA A 91 0.42 -15.88 5.91
C ALA A 91 1.94 -16.13 5.92
N GLU A 92 2.59 -16.12 4.75
CA GLU A 92 4.03 -16.35 4.60
C GLU A 92 4.86 -15.06 4.70
N GLN A 93 4.27 -13.96 5.18
CA GLN A 93 4.90 -12.64 5.27
C GLN A 93 5.36 -12.08 3.92
N ALA A 94 4.74 -12.51 2.82
CA ALA A 94 4.96 -11.97 1.49
C ALA A 94 3.86 -10.96 1.14
N LEU A 95 4.23 -9.87 0.45
CA LEU A 95 3.24 -8.97 -0.14
C LEU A 95 2.62 -9.64 -1.37
N GLN A 96 1.30 -9.71 -1.39
CA GLN A 96 0.52 -10.12 -2.54
C GLN A 96 -0.27 -8.92 -3.05
N ALA A 97 -0.22 -8.71 -4.36
CA ALA A 97 -0.98 -7.68 -5.03
C ALA A 97 -2.26 -8.27 -5.62
N ARG A 98 -3.38 -7.59 -5.38
CA ARG A 98 -4.66 -7.83 -6.04
C ARG A 98 -5.04 -6.57 -6.81
N SER A 99 -5.15 -6.66 -8.13
CA SER A 99 -5.66 -5.56 -8.97
C SER A 99 -7.12 -5.83 -9.34
N TRP A 100 -7.93 -4.77 -9.35
CA TRP A 100 -9.30 -4.78 -9.84
C TRP A 100 -9.69 -3.37 -10.31
N ARG A 101 -10.79 -3.29 -11.07
CA ARG A 101 -11.32 -2.02 -11.57
C ARG A 101 -12.58 -1.63 -10.81
N TYR A 102 -12.64 -0.37 -10.38
CA TYR A 102 -13.78 0.19 -9.70
C TYR A 102 -15.02 0.16 -10.60
N GLY A 103 -16.13 -0.36 -10.08
CA GLY A 103 -17.38 -0.60 -10.82
C GLY A 103 -17.52 -2.01 -11.41
N ASP A 104 -16.42 -2.73 -11.64
CA ASP A 104 -16.47 -4.13 -12.11
C ASP A 104 -16.71 -5.14 -10.97
N VAL A 105 -16.55 -4.71 -9.70
CA VAL A 105 -16.73 -5.57 -8.51
C VAL A 105 -18.22 -5.80 -8.17
N SER A 106 -19.14 -5.25 -8.95
CA SER A 106 -20.58 -5.45 -8.76
C SER A 106 -21.09 -6.73 -9.44
N ALA A 107 -20.67 -7.92 -8.97
CA ALA A 107 -21.43 -9.18 -9.05
C ALA A 107 -20.60 -10.37 -8.50
N ALA A 108 -20.76 -10.70 -7.23
CA ALA A 108 -20.60 -12.06 -6.71
C ALA A 108 -21.48 -12.24 -5.47
#